data_AF-W1XXF2-F1
#
_entry.id   AF-W1XXF2-F1
#
_cell.length_a   1.000
_cell.length_b   1.000
_cell.length_c   1.000
_cell.angle_alpha   90.00
_cell.angle_beta   90.00
_cell.angle_gamma   90.00
#
_symmetry.space_group_name_H-M   'P 1'
#
loop_
_entity.id
_entity.type
_entity.pdbx_description
1 polymer ?
#
loop_
_entity_poly.entity_id
_entity_poly.type
_entity_poly.pdbx_seq_one_letter_code
_entity_poly.pdbx_strand_id
1 'polypeptide(L)'
;AFTKDGDVRTWTSPKYNTVHTHGTGCTFSAVITAELAKGRDVMDAIGIAKNYIALAIKHNPALGTGCGPVNHMAYGLLTNGPQTMDELLKNE
;
A
#
# COMPACT_ATOMS: atom_id res chain seq x y z
N ALA A 1 -5.91 0.25 -15.03
CA ALA A 1 -5.22 1.27 -15.85
C ALA A 1 -5.56 1.02 -17.30
N PHE A 2 -5.81 2.09 -18.06
CA PHE A 2 -6.07 2.04 -19.51
C PHE A 2 -4.77 2.42 -20.24
N THR A 3 -4.37 1.65 -21.24
CA THR A 3 -3.22 1.98 -22.08
C THR A 3 -3.68 2.76 -23.32
N LYS A 4 -2.74 3.44 -23.97
CA LYS A 4 -2.97 4.14 -25.25
C LYS A 4 -3.46 3.19 -26.34
N ASP A 5 -3.06 1.92 -26.26
CA ASP A 5 -3.35 0.89 -27.26
C ASP A 5 -4.69 0.18 -26.99
N GLY A 6 -5.43 0.62 -25.97
CA GLY A 6 -6.76 0.08 -25.62
C GLY A 6 -6.73 -1.07 -24.62
N ASP A 7 -5.56 -1.51 -24.18
CA ASP A 7 -5.45 -2.56 -23.18
C ASP A 7 -5.87 -2.07 -21.79
N VAL A 8 -6.53 -2.96 -21.04
CA VAL A 8 -6.94 -2.72 -19.66
C VAL A 8 -6.27 -3.73 -18.76
N ARG A 9 -5.57 -3.23 -17.74
CA ARG A 9 -5.05 -4.05 -16.64
C ARG A 9 -5.70 -3.68 -15.32
N THR A 10 -6.10 -4.69 -14.56
CA THR A 10 -6.78 -4.55 -13.28
C THR A 10 -5.90 -5.11 -12.16
N TRP A 11 -5.77 -4.36 -11.07
CA TRP A 11 -5.14 -4.85 -9.84
C TRP A 11 -6.19 -4.89 -8.73
N THR A 12 -6.25 -6.01 -8.04
CA THR A 12 -7.23 -6.26 -6.97
C THR A 12 -6.52 -6.56 -5.65
N SER A 13 -7.20 -6.28 -4.54
CA SER A 13 -6.80 -6.72 -3.21
C SER A 13 -8.05 -6.93 -2.35
N PRO A 14 -7.96 -7.64 -1.22
CA PRO A 14 -9.06 -7.68 -0.26
C PRO A 14 -9.46 -6.27 0.19
N LYS A 15 -10.76 -6.11 0.50
CA LYS A 15 -11.29 -4.95 1.22
C LYS A 15 -11.28 -5.29 2.71
N TYR A 16 -10.51 -4.57 3.50
CA TYR A 16 -10.42 -4.80 4.93
C TYR A 16 -11.56 -4.08 5.66
N ASN A 17 -12.12 -4.73 6.68
CA ASN A 17 -13.15 -4.14 7.52
C ASN A 17 -12.52 -3.21 8.57
N THR A 18 -12.26 -1.95 8.19
CA THR A 18 -11.68 -0.92 9.05
C THR A 18 -12.14 0.46 8.63
N VAL A 19 -12.24 1.38 9.59
CA VAL A 19 -12.50 2.81 9.33
C VAL A 19 -11.20 3.59 9.07
N HIS A 20 -10.05 3.04 9.44
CA HIS A 20 -8.75 3.70 9.38
C HIS A 20 -8.17 3.64 7.96
N THR A 21 -8.67 4.54 7.11
CA THR A 21 -8.35 4.62 5.67
C THR A 21 -7.94 6.03 5.25
N HIS A 22 -7.77 6.96 6.20
CA HIS A 22 -7.37 8.32 5.89
C HIS A 22 -5.98 8.33 5.23
N GLY A 23 -5.85 9.07 4.13
CA GLY A 23 -4.65 9.09 3.31
C GLY A 23 -4.61 8.05 2.19
N THR A 24 -5.61 7.16 2.05
CA THR A 24 -5.57 6.07 1.04
C THR A 24 -5.21 6.54 -0.37
N GLY A 25 -5.90 7.57 -0.89
CA GLY A 25 -5.64 8.10 -2.22
C GLY A 25 -4.29 8.81 -2.33
N CYS A 26 -3.96 9.64 -1.34
CA CYS A 26 -2.70 10.40 -1.31
C CYS A 26 -1.48 9.48 -1.24
N THR A 27 -1.54 8.46 -0.39
CA THR A 27 -0.48 7.47 -0.25
C THR A 27 -0.36 6.63 -1.53
N PHE A 28 -1.47 6.20 -2.13
CA PHE A 28 -1.45 5.44 -3.39
C PHE A 28 -0.78 6.25 -4.52
N SER A 29 -1.18 7.51 -4.72
CA SER A 29 -0.55 8.35 -5.75
C SER A 29 0.91 8.68 -5.44
N ALA A 30 1.25 8.93 -4.16
CA ALA A 30 2.63 9.19 -3.74
C ALA A 30 3.55 7.99 -4.03
N VAL A 31 3.08 6.76 -3.79
CA VAL A 31 3.86 5.55 -4.10
C VAL A 31 4.05 5.37 -5.60
N ILE A 32 3.02 5.60 -6.43
CA ILE A 32 3.18 5.58 -7.90
C ILE A 32 4.27 6.56 -8.31
N THR A 33 4.20 7.81 -7.85
CA THR A 33 5.19 8.85 -8.16
C THR A 33 6.59 8.43 -7.73
N ALA A 34 6.74 7.87 -6.53
CA ALA A 34 8.03 7.42 -6.01
C ALA A 34 8.62 6.24 -6.82
N GLU A 35 7.79 5.27 -7.22
CA GLU A 35 8.26 4.13 -8.02
C GLU A 35 8.59 4.54 -9.46
N LEU A 36 7.84 5.48 -10.06
CA LEU A 36 8.21 6.09 -11.33
C LEU A 36 9.54 6.84 -11.24
N ALA A 37 9.77 7.60 -10.15
CA ALA A 37 11.03 8.30 -9.93
C ALA A 37 12.23 7.35 -9.74
N LYS A 38 12.00 6.10 -9.29
CA LYS A 38 12.99 5.03 -9.25
C LYS A 38 13.24 4.38 -10.62
N GLY A 39 12.55 4.80 -11.67
CA GLY A 39 12.71 4.30 -13.04
C GLY A 39 11.84 3.10 -13.40
N ARG A 40 10.80 2.78 -12.62
CA ARG A 40 9.89 1.68 -12.97
C ARG A 40 8.91 2.08 -14.06
N ASP A 41 8.44 1.08 -14.81
CA ASP A 41 7.28 1.21 -15.69
C ASP A 41 6.02 1.58 -14.89
N VAL A 42 5.08 2.26 -15.55
CA VAL A 42 3.83 2.74 -14.96
C VAL A 42 2.94 1.60 -14.44
N MET A 43 2.87 0.46 -15.13
CA MET A 43 2.04 -0.65 -14.71
C MET A 43 2.64 -1.32 -13.46
N ASP A 44 3.96 -1.45 -13.41
CA ASP A 44 4.66 -1.94 -12.22
C ASP A 44 4.50 -0.98 -11.03
N ALA A 45 4.65 0.33 -11.25
CA ALA A 45 4.46 1.34 -10.22
C ALA A 45 3.04 1.29 -9.62
N ILE A 46 2.01 1.14 -10.46
CA ILE A 46 0.62 0.98 -10.02
C ILE A 46 0.44 -0.31 -9.22
N GLY A 47 1.04 -1.42 -9.66
CA GLY A 47 0.98 -2.69 -8.95
C GLY A 47 1.61 -2.62 -7.56
N ILE A 48 2.79 -2.00 -7.46
CA ILE A 48 3.46 -1.77 -6.17
C ILE A 48 2.61 -0.88 -5.27
N ALA A 49 2.10 0.23 -5.80
CA ALA A 49 1.22 1.13 -5.03
C ALA A 49 -0.04 0.43 -4.53
N LYS A 50 -0.63 -0.47 -5.33
CA LYS A 50 -1.82 -1.24 -4.94
C LYS A 50 -1.53 -2.19 -3.78
N ASN A 51 -0.39 -2.86 -3.82
CA ASN A 51 0.06 -3.76 -2.75
C ASN A 51 0.44 -2.97 -1.49
N TYR A 52 1.17 -1.87 -1.65
CA TYR A 52 1.53 -0.94 -0.58
C TYR A 52 0.30 -0.49 0.18
N ILE A 53 -0.70 0.06 -0.51
CA ILE A 53 -1.85 0.62 0.18
C ILE A 53 -2.72 -0.46 0.84
N ALA A 54 -2.79 -1.65 0.26
CA ALA A 54 -3.49 -2.78 0.87
C ALA A 54 -2.85 -3.18 2.22
N LEU A 55 -1.52 -3.27 2.27
CA LEU A 55 -0.81 -3.56 3.53
C LEU A 55 -0.92 -2.41 4.54
N ALA A 56 -0.84 -1.16 4.06
CA ALA A 56 -0.97 0.02 4.91
C ALA A 56 -2.35 0.13 5.58
N ILE A 57 -3.42 -0.26 4.88
CA ILE A 57 -4.78 -0.32 5.45
C ILE A 57 -4.91 -1.52 6.40
N LYS A 58 -4.42 -2.70 6.00
CA LYS A 58 -4.50 -3.92 6.82
C LYS A 58 -3.84 -3.74 8.18
N HIS A 59 -2.67 -3.10 8.21
CA HIS A 59 -1.85 -2.89 9.41
C HIS A 59 -1.93 -1.45 9.93
N ASN A 60 -3.09 -0.80 9.76
CA ASN A 60 -3.33 0.54 10.28
C ASN A 60 -3.07 0.62 11.81
N PRO A 61 -2.62 1.78 12.34
CA PRO A 61 -2.24 1.91 13.75
C PRO A 61 -3.43 2.23 14.68
N ALA A 62 -4.67 2.18 14.19
CA ALA A 62 -5.89 2.50 14.95
C ALA A 62 -5.85 3.82 15.74
N LEU A 63 -5.22 4.86 15.17
CA LEU A 63 -5.05 6.16 15.84
C LEU A 63 -6.27 7.07 15.69
N GLY A 64 -6.60 7.76 16.79
CA GLY A 64 -7.70 8.73 16.86
C GLY A 64 -9.07 8.06 17.04
N THR A 65 -10.12 8.89 17.17
CA THR A 65 -11.49 8.43 17.45
C THR A 65 -12.39 8.35 16.21
N GLY A 66 -11.83 8.60 15.01
CA GLY A 66 -12.54 8.60 13.74
C GLY A 66 -11.84 7.79 12.65
N CYS A 67 -11.91 8.23 11.40
CA CYS A 67 -11.19 7.62 10.28
C CYS A 67 -9.67 7.89 10.42
N GLY A 68 -8.99 7.04 11.18
CA GLY A 68 -7.55 7.14 11.39
C GLY A 68 -6.72 6.91 10.12
N PRO A 69 -5.41 7.20 10.18
CA PRO A 69 -4.51 7.11 9.04
C PRO A 69 -4.18 5.65 8.65
N VAL A 70 -3.70 5.45 7.43
CA VAL A 70 -3.04 4.21 7.01
C VAL A 70 -1.61 4.11 7.58
N ASN A 71 -1.04 2.90 7.62
CA ASN A 71 0.33 2.66 8.08
C ASN A 71 1.36 2.67 6.93
N HIS A 72 2.12 3.76 6.82
CA HIS A 72 3.16 3.93 5.80
C HIS A 72 4.37 2.98 5.97
N MET A 73 4.62 2.48 7.18
CA MET A 73 5.77 1.62 7.45
C MET A 73 5.51 0.15 7.09
N ALA A 74 4.23 -0.25 7.00
CA ALA A 74 3.82 -1.64 6.83
C ALA A 74 4.48 -2.31 5.61
N TYR A 75 4.50 -1.64 4.45
CA TYR A 75 5.06 -2.23 3.24
C TYR A 75 6.56 -2.52 3.37
N GLY A 76 7.37 -1.54 3.77
CA GLY A 76 8.82 -1.71 3.87
C GLY A 76 9.24 -2.77 4.89
N LEU A 77 8.56 -2.81 6.05
CA LEU A 77 8.81 -3.83 7.06
C LEU A 77 8.47 -5.24 6.57
N LEU A 78 7.40 -5.38 5.79
CA LEU A 78 6.91 -6.67 5.32
C LEU A 78 7.58 -7.19 4.06
N THR A 79 8.09 -6.31 3.20
CA THR A 79 8.65 -6.70 1.90
C THR A 79 10.16 -6.57 1.82
N ASN A 80 10.77 -5.73 2.66
CA ASN A 80 12.21 -5.40 2.57
C ASN A 80 12.99 -5.61 3.88
N GLY A 81 12.34 -6.05 4.96
CA GLY A 81 13.01 -6.34 6.24
C GLY A 81 13.63 -7.74 6.28
N PRO A 82 14.70 -7.97 7.06
CA PRO A 82 15.25 -9.31 7.32
C PRO A 82 14.34 -10.17 8.22
N GLN A 83 13.23 -9.61 8.73
CA GLN A 83 12.32 -10.24 9.67
C GLN A 83 10.89 -10.19 9.16
N THR A 84 10.22 -11.35 9.16
CA THR A 84 8.83 -11.50 8.70
C THR A 84 7.81 -10.92 9.71
N MET A 85 6.55 -10.71 9.31
CA MET A 85 5.47 -10.22 10.20
C MET A 85 5.33 -11.05 11.49
N ASP A 86 5.52 -12.37 11.35
CA ASP A 86 5.47 -13.31 12.46
C ASP A 86 6.61 -13.10 13.46
N GLU A 87 7.72 -12.48 13.07
CA GLU A 87 8.84 -12.17 13.97
C GLU A 87 8.66 -10.84 14.69
N LEU A 88 8.00 -9.85 14.06
CA LEU A 88 7.71 -8.56 14.68
C LEU A 88 6.56 -8.64 15.68
N LEU A 89 5.53 -9.45 15.41
CA LEU A 89 4.37 -9.63 16.29
C LEU A 89 4.62 -10.59 17.47
N LYS A 90 5.71 -11.38 17.45
CA LYS A 90 6.10 -12.27 18.56
C LYS A 90 6.79 -11.55 19.73
N ASN A 91 7.07 -10.25 19.59
CA ASN A 91 7.73 -9.43 20.62
C ASN A 91 6.76 -8.57 21.44
N GLU A 92 5.46 -8.87 21.40
CA GLU A 92 4.44 -8.28 22.29
C GLU A 92 3.87 -9.31 23.26
#